data_AF-A0A7Y5QZE7-F1
#
_entry.id   AF-A0A7Y5QZE7-F1
#
_cell.length_a   1.000
_cell.length_b   1.000
_cell.length_c   1.000
_cell.angle_alpha   90.00
_cell.angle_beta   90.00
_cell.angle_gamma   90.00
#
_symmetry.space_group_name_H-M   'P 1'
#
loop_
_entity.id
_entity.type
_entity.pdbx_description
1 polymer ?
#
loop_
_entity_poly.entity_id
_entity_poly.type
_entity_poly.pdbx_seq_one_letter_code
_entity_poly.pdbx_strand_id
1 'polypeptide(L)'
;MFKRLMTAVLGTRHERERKRIQPIVDEINEHYARLQTVSEAELRGQTGKLRGIIRERTGELEAAIASLREQKRNAADPGERDRLDNELSGQDGRGGREGELREATAEVLDEILPEAFATVREAARRMLGTTVQVKGHDLTWD
;
A
#
# COMPACT_ATOMS: atom_id res chain seq x y z
N MET A 1 19.49 -32.61 -20.52
CA MET A 1 19.00 -32.04 -21.80
C MET A 1 17.51 -31.63 -21.73
N PHE A 2 16.63 -32.47 -21.17
CA PHE A 2 15.19 -32.19 -20.98
C PHE A 2 14.87 -30.94 -20.11
N LYS A 3 15.62 -30.71 -19.02
CA LYS A 3 15.50 -29.50 -18.17
C LYS A 3 15.73 -28.18 -18.93
N ARG A 4 16.66 -28.16 -19.90
CA ARG A 4 16.97 -27.01 -20.75
C ARG A 4 15.85 -26.72 -21.76
N LEU A 5 15.26 -27.78 -22.32
CA LEU A 5 14.12 -27.67 -23.23
C LEU A 5 12.87 -27.14 -22.53
N MET A 6 12.59 -27.57 -21.29
CA MET A 6 11.45 -27.06 -20.52
C MET A 6 11.61 -25.59 -20.10
N THR A 7 12.82 -25.16 -19.71
CA THR A 7 13.11 -23.73 -19.46
C THR A 7 13.06 -22.88 -20.72
N ALA A 8 13.36 -23.44 -21.90
CA ALA A 8 13.31 -22.71 -23.16
C ALA A 8 11.87 -22.43 -23.63
N VAL A 9 10.89 -23.24 -23.21
CA VAL A 9 9.47 -23.08 -23.59
C VAL A 9 8.65 -22.34 -22.52
N LEU A 10 9.03 -22.41 -21.24
CA LEU A 10 8.32 -21.76 -20.10
C LEU A 10 9.05 -20.56 -19.47
N GLY A 11 10.29 -20.29 -19.88
CA GLY A 11 11.14 -19.24 -19.30
C GLY A 11 11.67 -19.58 -17.90
N THR A 12 12.67 -18.83 -17.45
CA THR A 12 13.21 -18.95 -16.09
C THR A 12 12.25 -18.38 -15.04
N ARG A 13 12.42 -18.73 -13.76
CA ARG A 13 11.66 -18.09 -12.65
C ARG A 13 11.84 -16.56 -12.69
N HIS A 14 13.07 -16.09 -12.94
CA HIS A 14 13.37 -14.66 -13.04
C HIS A 14 12.63 -13.97 -14.19
N GLU A 15 12.57 -14.61 -15.37
CA GLU A 15 11.83 -14.05 -16.52
C GLU A 15 10.33 -13.97 -16.25
N ARG A 16 9.75 -14.98 -15.60
CA ARG A 16 8.34 -14.96 -15.20
C ARG A 16 8.05 -13.87 -14.17
N GLU A 17 8.94 -13.68 -13.20
CA GLU A 17 8.79 -12.61 -12.20
C GLU A 17 8.89 -11.23 -12.83
N ARG A 18 9.88 -11.02 -13.72
CA ARG A 18 10.02 -9.77 -14.48
C ARG A 18 8.77 -9.47 -15.29
N LYS A 19 8.22 -10.48 -16.00
CA LYS A 19 6.98 -10.32 -16.77
C LYS A 19 5.77 -9.98 -15.90
N ARG A 20 5.72 -10.46 -14.64
CA ARG A 20 4.64 -10.12 -13.70
C ARG A 20 4.72 -8.67 -13.23
N ILE A 21 5.93 -8.16 -13.00
CA ILE A 21 6.15 -6.80 -12.48
C ILE A 21 6.12 -5.75 -13.61
N GLN A 22 6.43 -6.13 -14.85
CA GLN A 22 6.53 -5.21 -15.98
C GLN A 22 5.28 -4.31 -16.17
N PRO A 23 4.03 -4.83 -16.10
CA PRO A 23 2.84 -3.98 -16.22
C PRO A 23 2.79 -2.87 -15.16
N ILE A 24 3.12 -3.20 -13.91
CA ILE A 24 3.16 -2.24 -12.81
C ILE A 24 4.21 -1.16 -13.09
N VAL A 25 5.38 -1.55 -13.61
CA VAL A 25 6.44 -0.60 -13.99
C VAL A 25 5.98 0.31 -15.14
N ASP A 26 5.23 -0.22 -16.10
CA ASP A 26 4.71 0.55 -17.21
C ASP A 26 3.69 1.60 -16.72
N GLU A 27 2.78 1.23 -15.81
CA GLU A 27 1.86 2.15 -15.15
C GLU A 27 2.58 3.23 -14.31
N ILE A 28 3.63 2.85 -13.58
CA ILE A 28 4.49 3.81 -12.85
C ILE A 28 5.09 4.83 -13.82
N ASN A 29 5.59 4.38 -14.98
CA ASN A 29 6.21 5.26 -15.97
C ASN A 29 5.18 6.21 -16.60
N GLU A 30 3.96 5.76 -16.83
CA GLU A 30 2.86 6.59 -17.33
C GLU A 30 2.51 7.71 -16.33
N HIS A 31 2.26 7.35 -15.06
CA HIS A 31 2.02 8.34 -14.01
C HIS A 31 3.20 9.31 -13.85
N TYR A 32 4.43 8.79 -13.89
CA TYR A 32 5.63 9.60 -13.76
C TYR A 32 5.72 10.64 -14.87
N ALA A 33 5.51 10.25 -16.14
CA ALA A 33 5.51 11.18 -17.26
C ALA A 33 4.50 12.33 -17.08
N ARG A 34 3.30 12.02 -16.58
CA ARG A 34 2.28 13.02 -16.25
C ARG A 34 2.72 13.96 -15.13
N LEU A 35 3.37 13.44 -14.08
CA LEU A 35 3.79 14.22 -12.92
C LEU A 35 4.98 15.15 -13.19
N GLN A 36 5.74 14.95 -14.27
CA GLN A 36 6.86 15.84 -14.60
C GLN A 36 6.45 17.29 -14.88
N THR A 37 5.20 17.52 -15.29
CA THR A 37 4.71 18.85 -15.69
C THR A 37 3.90 19.56 -14.62
N VAL A 38 3.59 18.91 -13.49
CA VAL A 38 2.79 19.52 -12.42
C VAL A 38 3.63 20.45 -11.55
N SER A 39 3.00 21.43 -10.93
CA SER A 39 3.63 22.34 -9.96
C SER A 39 4.09 21.61 -8.69
N GLU A 40 4.91 22.27 -7.89
CA GLU A 40 5.33 21.76 -6.58
C GLU A 40 4.14 21.55 -5.62
N ALA A 41 3.15 22.46 -5.65
CA ALA A 41 1.96 22.34 -4.83
C ALA A 41 1.11 21.13 -5.22
N GLU A 42 0.95 20.88 -6.52
CA GLU A 42 0.21 19.72 -7.04
C GLU A 42 0.90 18.40 -6.73
N LEU A 43 2.24 18.36 -6.82
CA LEU A 43 3.01 17.17 -6.45
C LEU A 43 2.84 16.85 -4.95
N ARG A 44 2.92 17.87 -4.07
CA ARG A 44 2.65 17.69 -2.63
C ARG A 44 1.20 17.26 -2.36
N GLY A 45 0.27 17.76 -3.16
CA GLY A 45 -1.15 17.41 -3.11
C GLY A 45 -1.44 15.92 -3.33
N GLN A 46 -0.56 15.19 -4.02
CA GLN A 46 -0.70 13.74 -4.22
C GLN A 46 -0.79 12.97 -2.90
N THR A 47 -0.06 13.39 -1.87
CA THR A 47 -0.12 12.73 -0.56
C THR A 47 -1.51 12.83 0.07
N GLY A 48 -2.15 13.99 -0.06
CA GLY A 48 -3.53 14.19 0.42
C GLY A 48 -4.53 13.34 -0.36
N LYS A 49 -4.41 13.33 -1.70
CA LYS A 49 -5.23 12.50 -2.59
C LYS A 49 -5.15 11.02 -2.21
N LEU A 50 -3.94 10.46 -2.14
CA LEU A 50 -3.71 9.04 -1.87
C LEU A 50 -4.23 8.62 -0.48
N ARG A 51 -4.01 9.45 0.54
CA ARG A 51 -4.58 9.23 1.88
C ARG A 51 -6.11 9.29 1.88
N GLY A 52 -6.68 10.17 1.07
CA GLY A 52 -8.13 10.26 0.86
C GLY A 52 -8.71 8.95 0.32
N ILE A 53 -8.09 8.40 -0.73
CA ILE A 53 -8.51 7.13 -1.36
C ILE A 53 -8.47 5.98 -0.35
N ILE A 54 -7.38 5.85 0.43
CA ILE A 54 -7.26 4.82 1.47
C ILE A 54 -8.38 4.98 2.49
N ARG A 55 -8.58 6.20 3.02
CA ARG A 55 -9.58 6.48 4.04
C ARG A 55 -11.00 6.21 3.55
N GLU A 56 -11.30 6.55 2.30
CA GLU A 56 -12.60 6.26 1.70
C GLU A 56 -12.84 4.75 1.62
N ARG A 57 -11.82 3.95 1.30
CA ARG A 57 -11.93 2.50 1.23
C ARG A 57 -12.01 1.82 2.61
N THR A 58 -11.23 2.29 3.59
CA THR A 58 -11.06 1.60 4.88
C THR A 58 -11.92 2.18 6.01
N GLY A 59 -12.43 3.40 5.87
CA GLY A 59 -13.00 4.16 6.98
C GLY A 59 -14.23 3.51 7.64
N GLU A 60 -15.10 2.86 6.85
CA GLU A 60 -16.26 2.16 7.40
C GLU A 60 -15.85 0.94 8.25
N LEU A 61 -14.87 0.17 7.78
CA LEU A 61 -14.32 -0.99 8.49
C LEU A 61 -13.60 -0.55 9.77
N GLU A 62 -12.80 0.51 9.71
CA GLU A 62 -12.13 1.10 10.87
C GLU A 62 -13.14 1.55 11.93
N ALA A 63 -14.23 2.22 11.52
CA ALA A 63 -15.29 2.65 12.42
C ALA A 63 -16.03 1.46 13.06
N ALA A 64 -16.33 0.42 12.27
CA ALA A 64 -16.96 -0.79 12.76
C ALA A 64 -16.08 -1.52 13.80
N ILE A 65 -14.79 -1.69 13.51
CA ILE A 65 -13.81 -2.28 14.44
C ILE A 65 -13.71 -1.46 15.73
N ALA A 66 -13.66 -0.13 15.63
CA ALA A 66 -13.62 0.74 16.80
C ALA A 66 -14.86 0.57 17.69
N SER A 67 -16.04 0.48 17.08
CA SER A 67 -17.31 0.21 17.78
C SER A 67 -17.31 -1.15 18.47
N LEU A 68 -16.92 -2.22 17.76
CA LEU A 68 -16.84 -3.57 18.33
C LEU A 68 -15.85 -3.66 19.50
N ARG A 69 -14.69 -2.98 19.39
CA ARG A 69 -13.71 -2.89 20.48
C ARG A 69 -14.27 -2.17 21.70
N GLU A 70 -15.06 -1.12 21.51
CA GLU A 70 -15.73 -0.42 22.62
C GLU A 70 -16.81 -1.28 23.27
N GLN A 71 -17.65 -1.96 22.48
CA GLN A 71 -18.64 -2.91 22.99
C GLN A 71 -17.97 -4.02 23.80
N LYS A 72 -16.86 -4.59 23.30
CA LYS A 72 -16.11 -5.64 24.01
C LYS A 72 -15.54 -5.16 25.34
N ARG A 73 -15.06 -3.91 25.40
CA ARG A 73 -14.56 -3.29 26.65
C ARG A 73 -15.67 -3.19 27.71
N ASN A 74 -16.89 -2.89 27.29
CA ASN A 74 -18.03 -2.65 28.19
C ASN A 74 -18.86 -3.91 28.47
N ALA A 75 -18.74 -4.95 27.66
CA ALA A 75 -19.41 -6.23 27.88
C ALA A 75 -18.97 -6.83 29.22
N ALA A 76 -19.93 -7.16 30.09
CA ALA A 76 -19.67 -7.81 31.38
C ALA A 76 -19.70 -9.34 31.28
N ASP A 77 -20.54 -9.86 30.39
CA ASP A 77 -20.74 -11.29 30.15
C ASP A 77 -19.57 -11.90 29.35
N PRO A 78 -18.96 -13.00 29.82
CA PRO A 78 -17.91 -13.69 29.07
C PRO A 78 -18.35 -14.18 27.69
N GLY A 79 -19.58 -14.70 27.55
CA GLY A 79 -20.09 -15.21 26.27
C GLY A 79 -20.26 -14.11 25.22
N GLU A 80 -20.71 -12.93 25.64
CA GLU A 80 -20.76 -11.72 24.81
C GLU A 80 -19.37 -11.26 24.38
N ARG A 81 -18.39 -11.24 25.31
CA ARG A 81 -16.99 -10.91 24.99
C ARG A 81 -16.42 -11.86 23.93
N ASP A 82 -16.68 -13.15 24.06
CA ASP A 82 -16.19 -14.17 23.11
C ASP A 82 -16.83 -14.00 21.73
N ARG A 83 -18.12 -13.66 21.66
CA ARG A 83 -18.78 -13.35 20.37
C ARG A 83 -18.18 -12.13 19.70
N LEU A 84 -17.98 -11.04 20.46
CA LEU A 84 -17.38 -9.81 19.95
C LEU A 84 -15.92 -10.02 19.51
N ASP A 85 -15.17 -10.86 20.22
CA ASP A 85 -13.80 -11.22 19.83
C ASP A 85 -13.73 -12.01 18.53
N ASN A 86 -14.64 -12.98 18.37
CA ASN A 86 -14.78 -13.73 17.13
C ASN A 86 -15.21 -12.85 15.94
N GLU A 87 -16.08 -11.86 16.16
CA GLU A 87 -16.45 -10.90 15.10
C GLU A 87 -15.29 -9.95 14.74
N LEU A 88 -14.50 -9.54 15.73
CA LEU A 88 -13.33 -8.69 15.53
C LEU A 88 -12.22 -9.40 14.74
N SER A 89 -11.79 -10.56 15.23
CA SER A 89 -10.54 -11.20 14.79
C SER A 89 -10.73 -12.56 14.12
N GLY A 90 -11.95 -13.08 14.07
CA GLY A 90 -12.22 -14.44 13.59
C GLY A 90 -11.76 -15.51 14.57
N GLN A 91 -12.24 -16.75 14.38
CA GLN A 91 -11.84 -17.89 15.23
C GLN A 91 -10.35 -18.24 15.12
N ASP A 92 -9.72 -17.87 14.01
CA ASP A 92 -8.31 -18.10 13.73
C ASP A 92 -7.40 -16.92 14.12
N GLY A 93 -7.98 -15.84 14.66
CA GLY A 93 -7.28 -14.59 14.97
C GLY A 93 -6.77 -13.83 13.74
N ARG A 94 -7.17 -14.24 12.53
CA ARG A 94 -6.76 -13.63 11.26
C ARG A 94 -7.95 -13.19 10.41
N GLY A 95 -9.15 -13.68 10.67
CA GLY A 95 -10.39 -13.26 10.03
C GLY A 95 -11.08 -12.09 10.73
N GLY A 96 -12.41 -12.14 10.75
CA GLY A 96 -13.27 -11.09 11.28
C GLY A 96 -13.12 -9.77 10.53
N ARG A 97 -13.64 -8.69 11.12
CA ARG A 97 -13.53 -7.34 10.55
C ARG A 97 -12.08 -6.87 10.42
N GLU A 98 -11.19 -7.30 11.31
CA GLU A 98 -9.76 -6.99 11.19
C GLU A 98 -9.11 -7.66 9.97
N GLY A 99 -9.57 -8.85 9.60
CA GLY A 99 -9.21 -9.52 8.35
C GLY A 99 -9.67 -8.75 7.12
N GLU A 100 -10.95 -8.40 7.10
CA GLU A 100 -11.56 -7.60 6.02
C GLU A 100 -10.83 -6.25 5.83
N LEU A 101 -10.50 -5.57 6.94
CA LEU A 101 -9.72 -4.32 6.87
C LEU A 101 -8.34 -4.54 6.27
N ARG A 102 -7.65 -5.63 6.63
CA ARG A 102 -6.33 -5.96 6.10
C ARG A 102 -6.38 -6.23 4.59
N GLU A 103 -7.39 -6.96 4.13
CA GLU A 103 -7.61 -7.24 2.71
C GLU A 103 -7.94 -5.96 1.93
N ALA A 104 -8.93 -5.18 2.38
CA ALA A 104 -9.30 -3.91 1.76
C ALA A 104 -8.12 -2.92 1.72
N THR A 105 -7.28 -2.91 2.76
CA THR A 105 -6.06 -2.10 2.80
C THR A 105 -5.04 -2.59 1.76
N ALA A 106 -4.83 -3.90 1.65
CA ALA A 106 -3.91 -4.45 0.65
C ALA A 106 -4.38 -4.13 -0.78
N GLU A 107 -5.66 -4.33 -1.07
CA GLU A 107 -6.26 -4.03 -2.38
C GLU A 107 -6.10 -2.57 -2.77
N VAL A 108 -6.44 -1.63 -1.87
CA VAL A 108 -6.32 -0.20 -2.18
C VAL A 108 -4.86 0.24 -2.28
N LEU A 109 -3.96 -0.37 -1.51
CA LEU A 109 -2.53 -0.09 -1.62
C LEU A 109 -1.97 -0.57 -2.96
N ASP A 110 -2.35 -1.76 -3.42
CA ASP A 110 -1.97 -2.28 -4.73
C ASP A 110 -2.55 -1.42 -5.87
N GLU A 111 -3.79 -0.95 -5.73
CA GLU A 111 -4.45 -0.03 -6.68
C GLU A 111 -3.68 1.29 -6.83
N ILE A 112 -3.27 1.90 -5.72
CA ILE A 112 -2.59 3.20 -5.75
C ILE A 112 -1.06 3.10 -5.89
N LEU A 113 -0.49 1.89 -5.84
CA LEU A 113 0.95 1.66 -5.85
C LEU A 113 1.64 2.36 -7.02
N PRO A 114 1.15 2.26 -8.28
CA PRO A 114 1.83 2.87 -9.41
C PRO A 114 1.94 4.40 -9.29
N GLU A 115 0.85 5.09 -8.93
CA GLU A 115 0.82 6.54 -8.76
C GLU A 115 1.66 7.00 -7.56
N ALA A 116 1.62 6.24 -6.45
CA ALA A 116 2.42 6.52 -5.26
C ALA A 116 3.92 6.43 -5.56
N PHE A 117 4.36 5.38 -6.25
CA PHE A 117 5.77 5.20 -6.64
C PHE A 117 6.21 6.27 -7.65
N ALA A 118 5.36 6.62 -8.61
CA ALA A 118 5.64 7.71 -9.54
C ALA A 118 5.80 9.06 -8.83
N THR A 119 4.97 9.33 -7.83
CA THR A 119 5.04 10.54 -7.00
C THR A 119 6.36 10.61 -6.23
N VAL A 120 6.77 9.52 -5.58
CA VAL A 120 8.06 9.45 -4.86
C VAL A 120 9.23 9.63 -5.83
N ARG A 121 9.18 8.99 -7.00
CA ARG A 121 10.22 9.11 -8.04
C ARG A 121 10.37 10.55 -8.53
N GLU A 122 9.27 11.24 -8.82
CA GLU A 122 9.31 12.64 -9.25
C GLU A 122 9.80 13.57 -8.14
N ALA A 123 9.39 13.33 -6.89
CA ALA A 123 9.89 14.09 -5.75
C ALA A 123 11.41 13.91 -5.58
N ALA A 124 11.91 12.67 -5.63
CA ALA A 124 13.32 12.35 -5.56
C ALA A 124 14.12 13.02 -6.69
N ARG A 125 13.58 13.06 -7.92
CA ARG A 125 14.22 13.76 -9.05
C ARG A 125 14.32 15.26 -8.78
N ARG A 126 13.26 15.90 -8.27
CA ARG A 126 13.26 17.35 -7.97
C ARG A 126 14.24 17.73 -6.86
N MET A 127 14.52 16.80 -5.96
CA MET A 127 15.48 16.99 -4.88
C MET A 127 16.94 16.86 -5.32
N LEU A 128 17.24 16.36 -6.52
CA LEU A 128 18.61 16.25 -7.02
C LEU A 128 19.35 17.60 -6.97
N GLY A 129 20.53 17.59 -6.34
CA GLY A 129 21.37 18.76 -6.10
C GLY A 129 20.95 19.64 -4.92
N THR A 130 19.86 19.32 -4.21
CA THR A 130 19.47 20.05 -3.00
C THR A 130 20.27 19.58 -1.79
N THR A 131 20.39 20.45 -0.78
CA THR A 131 21.00 20.09 0.52
C THR A 131 19.92 19.76 1.52
N VAL A 132 20.04 18.59 2.17
CA VAL A 132 19.14 18.11 3.21
C VAL A 132 19.90 17.89 4.52
N GLN A 133 19.29 18.22 5.65
CA GLN A 133 19.90 18.00 6.95
C GLN A 133 19.52 16.61 7.50
N VAL A 134 20.53 15.78 7.75
CA VAL A 134 20.36 14.43 8.30
C VAL A 134 21.19 14.31 9.58
N LYS A 135 20.50 14.15 10.72
CA LYS A 135 21.13 14.06 12.06
C LYS A 135 22.08 15.23 12.35
N GLY A 136 21.75 16.44 11.89
CA GLY A 136 22.57 17.64 12.09
C GLY A 136 23.72 17.81 11.09
N HIS A 137 23.85 16.92 10.11
CA HIS A 137 24.81 17.06 9.02
C HIS A 137 24.11 17.42 7.72
N ASP A 138 24.70 18.37 6.99
CA ASP A 138 24.24 18.72 5.65
C ASP A 138 24.74 17.66 4.66
N LEU A 139 23.82 17.06 3.93
CA LEU A 139 24.08 16.10 2.86
C LEU A 139 23.48 16.63 1.56
N THR A 140 24.22 16.50 0.47
CA THR A 140 23.67 16.74 -0.87
C THR A 140 22.85 15.53 -1.27
N TRP A 141 21.67 15.77 -1.84
CA TRP A 141 20.87 14.74 -2.49
C TRP A 141 21.41 14.52 -3.91
N ASP A 142 22.28 13.54 -4.07
CA ASP A 142 22.99 13.18 -5.31
C ASP A 142 22.57 11.84 -5.93
#